data_AF-A0A2V5RBZ4-F1
#
_entry.id   AF-A0A2V5RBZ4-F1
#
_cell.length_a   1.000
_cell.length_b   1.000
_cell.length_c   1.000
_cell.angle_alpha   90.00
_cell.angle_beta   90.00
_cell.angle_gamma   90.00
#
_symmetry.space_group_name_H-M   'P 1'
#
loop_
_entity.id
_entity.type
_entity.pdbx_description
1 polymer ?
#
loop_
_entity_poly.entity_id
_entity_poly.type
_entity_poly.pdbx_seq_one_letter_code
_entity_poly.pdbx_strand_id
1 'polypeptide(L)'
;MLCIGTGKMVQDENRMRYVPELYFKSPVEMREVFRDFPEAISNTLEIGERCHLQLEFGCSKYPEYPVPSGKTREGYLRELCYQGLRERYGARATADAELLNRLDYELGVLEKTGFVSYLLIVWDFIHCAKERRIPVGPGRGSAAGSMVTYVLGITDIDPLQFGLIFERFLNPDRVSPPDIDVDFCEARRGEVLEYVRQCRPSNGLELSRCRSHRKDDSERTEHYARFSGRKKSGIEKGGGYRAGDPAAF
;
A
#
# COMPACT_ATOMS: atom_id res chain seq x y z
N MET A 1 0.85 -18.32 19.76
CA MET A 1 0.33 -16.93 19.77
C MET A 1 0.39 -16.27 21.15
N LEU A 2 -0.30 -16.77 22.18
CA LEU A 2 -0.29 -16.15 23.53
C LEU A 2 1.11 -15.94 24.13
N CYS A 3 1.96 -16.95 24.05
CA CYS A 3 3.33 -16.89 24.57
C CYS A 3 4.18 -15.83 23.85
N ILE A 4 3.96 -15.61 22.56
CA ILE A 4 4.62 -14.55 21.77
C ILE A 4 4.12 -13.18 22.25
N GLY A 5 2.80 -12.99 22.32
CA GLY A 5 2.20 -11.71 22.74
C GLY A 5 2.51 -11.32 24.19
N THR A 6 2.76 -12.31 25.06
CA THR A 6 3.11 -12.09 26.48
C THR A 6 4.62 -12.18 26.76
N GLY A 7 5.45 -12.45 25.74
CA GLY A 7 6.90 -12.63 25.90
C GLY A 7 7.29 -13.81 26.81
N LYS A 8 6.43 -14.83 26.92
CA LYS A 8 6.65 -16.01 27.77
C LYS A 8 7.11 -17.22 26.96
N MET A 9 7.85 -18.12 27.61
CA MET A 9 8.21 -19.41 27.01
C MET A 9 7.06 -20.41 27.15
N VAL A 10 6.95 -21.34 26.19
CA VAL A 10 5.97 -22.44 26.26
C VAL A 10 6.20 -23.33 27.48
N GLN A 11 7.43 -23.37 28.00
CA GLN A 11 7.78 -24.15 29.19
C GLN A 11 7.42 -23.45 30.51
N ASP A 12 7.14 -22.14 30.50
CA ASP A 12 6.81 -21.39 31.73
C ASP A 12 5.49 -21.90 32.31
N GLU A 13 5.52 -22.42 33.54
CA GLU A 13 4.36 -23.01 34.19
C GLU A 13 3.28 -21.97 34.47
N ASN A 14 3.70 -20.75 34.86
CA ASN A 14 2.84 -19.61 35.18
C ASN A 14 2.47 -18.76 33.96
N ARG A 15 2.65 -19.30 32.74
CA ARG A 15 2.19 -18.64 31.52
C ARG A 15 0.67 -18.57 31.48
N MET A 16 0.14 -17.48 30.91
CA MET A 16 -1.28 -17.38 30.57
C MET A 16 -1.66 -18.51 29.60
N ARG A 17 -2.75 -19.21 29.92
CA ARG A 17 -3.33 -20.28 29.09
C ARG A 17 -4.83 -20.02 28.96
N TYR A 18 -5.36 -20.21 27.76
CA TYR A 18 -6.80 -20.37 27.58
C TYR A 18 -7.20 -21.82 27.76
N VAL A 19 -8.48 -22.03 28.00
CA VAL A 19 -9.08 -23.36 27.93
C VAL A 19 -9.03 -23.88 26.47
N PRO A 20 -8.84 -25.19 26.25
CA PRO A 20 -8.78 -25.76 24.90
C PRO A 20 -10.08 -25.59 24.08
N GLU A 21 -11.20 -25.30 24.76
CA GLU A 21 -12.55 -25.25 24.19
C GLU A 21 -12.85 -23.97 23.37
N LEU A 22 -11.90 -23.04 23.24
CA LEU A 22 -12.07 -21.79 22.49
C LEU A 22 -11.78 -21.97 20.99
N TYR A 23 -12.69 -22.64 20.31
CA TYR A 23 -12.72 -22.76 18.86
C TYR A 23 -14.14 -22.63 18.33
N PHE A 24 -14.29 -22.57 17.01
CA PHE A 24 -15.61 -22.52 16.37
C PHE A 24 -16.26 -23.90 16.43
N LYS A 25 -17.06 -24.14 17.47
CA LYS A 25 -17.75 -25.41 17.72
C LYS A 25 -18.83 -25.67 16.68
N SER A 26 -19.04 -26.95 16.38
CA SER A 26 -20.15 -27.41 15.56
C SER A 26 -21.51 -27.22 16.26
N PRO A 27 -22.61 -27.18 15.50
CA PRO A 27 -23.95 -27.08 16.08
C PRO A 27 -24.27 -28.20 17.09
N VAL A 28 -23.73 -29.41 16.89
CA VAL A 28 -23.94 -30.55 17.80
C VAL A 28 -23.21 -30.33 19.12
N GLU A 29 -21.94 -29.93 19.07
CA GLU A 29 -21.16 -29.62 20.27
C GLU A 29 -21.79 -28.47 21.06
N MET A 30 -22.29 -27.43 20.38
CA MET A 30 -22.97 -26.31 21.03
C MET A 30 -24.28 -26.72 21.70
N ARG A 31 -25.05 -27.65 21.12
CA ARG A 31 -26.26 -28.22 21.75
C ARG A 31 -25.95 -29.00 23.00
N GLU A 32 -24.85 -29.75 23.02
CA GLU A 32 -24.43 -30.45 24.24
C GLU A 32 -23.97 -29.48 25.33
N VAL A 33 -23.22 -28.42 24.96
CA VAL A 33 -22.76 -27.39 25.90
C VAL A 33 -23.94 -26.61 26.51
N PHE A 34 -24.99 -26.34 25.72
CA PHE A 34 -26.19 -25.59 26.14
C PHE A 34 -27.43 -26.46 26.31
N ARG A 35 -27.25 -27.74 26.68
CA ARG A 35 -28.35 -28.71 26.81
C ARG A 35 -29.48 -28.28 27.75
N ASP A 36 -29.14 -27.51 28.78
CA ASP A 36 -30.08 -27.02 29.79
C ASP A 36 -30.81 -25.74 29.34
N PHE A 37 -30.34 -25.09 28.27
CA PHE A 37 -30.86 -23.83 27.73
C PHE A 37 -30.92 -23.87 26.19
N PRO A 38 -31.75 -24.74 25.59
CA PRO A 38 -31.86 -24.86 24.14
C PRO A 38 -32.27 -23.54 23.46
N GLU A 39 -33.02 -22.69 24.17
CA GLU A 39 -33.42 -21.36 23.70
C GLU A 39 -32.25 -20.40 23.49
N ALA A 40 -31.13 -20.59 24.22
CA ALA A 40 -29.93 -19.79 24.01
C ALA A 40 -29.40 -19.96 22.57
N ILE A 41 -29.49 -21.18 22.02
CA ILE A 41 -29.09 -21.49 20.66
C ILE A 41 -30.09 -20.91 19.65
N SER A 42 -31.40 -21.08 19.85
CA SER A 42 -32.41 -20.54 18.92
C SER A 42 -32.34 -19.02 18.84
N ASN A 43 -32.08 -18.35 19.96
CA ASN A 43 -31.89 -16.90 20.00
C ASN A 43 -30.69 -16.42 19.16
N THR A 44 -29.62 -17.22 19.04
CA THR A 44 -28.50 -16.85 18.14
C THR A 44 -28.92 -16.78 16.68
N LEU A 45 -29.82 -17.68 16.26
CA LEU A 45 -30.39 -17.67 14.91
C LEU A 45 -31.31 -16.48 14.72
N GLU A 46 -32.19 -16.19 15.69
CA GLU A 46 -33.07 -15.02 15.60
C GLU A 46 -32.28 -13.70 15.51
N ILE A 47 -31.19 -13.56 16.27
CA ILE A 47 -30.32 -12.38 16.19
C ILE A 47 -29.64 -12.34 14.82
N GLY A 48 -29.13 -13.47 14.34
CA GLY A 48 -28.52 -13.59 13.01
C GLY A 48 -29.48 -13.17 11.90
N GLU A 49 -30.74 -13.60 11.97
CA GLU A 49 -31.80 -13.26 11.03
C GLU A 49 -32.21 -11.78 11.11
N ARG A 50 -32.08 -11.12 12.27
CA ARG A 50 -32.37 -9.68 12.41
C ARG A 50 -31.23 -8.80 11.87
N CYS A 51 -30.02 -9.31 11.81
CA CYS A 51 -28.82 -8.58 11.39
C CYS A 51 -28.74 -8.43 9.86
N HIS A 52 -29.35 -7.36 9.33
CA HIS A 52 -29.25 -6.96 7.93
C HIS A 52 -28.32 -5.75 7.77
N LEU A 53 -27.05 -5.99 7.47
CA LEU A 53 -26.08 -4.94 7.12
C LEU A 53 -25.81 -4.97 5.61
N GLN A 54 -26.15 -3.88 4.93
CA GLN A 54 -25.78 -3.68 3.54
C GLN A 54 -24.55 -2.78 3.48
N LEU A 55 -23.45 -3.33 2.96
CA LEU A 55 -22.24 -2.58 2.66
C LEU A 55 -22.19 -2.36 1.14
N GLU A 56 -22.12 -1.10 0.74
CA GLU A 56 -21.92 -0.75 -0.66
C GLU A 56 -20.46 -0.96 -1.05
N PHE A 57 -20.23 -1.84 -2.02
CA PHE A 57 -18.92 -2.10 -2.60
C PHE A 57 -18.89 -1.62 -4.05
N GLY A 58 -17.71 -1.19 -4.52
CA GLY A 58 -17.53 -0.75 -5.91
C GLY A 58 -17.92 0.70 -6.19
N CYS A 59 -18.46 1.43 -5.22
CA CYS A 59 -18.66 2.88 -5.36
C CYS A 59 -17.32 3.62 -5.23
N SER A 60 -16.97 4.35 -6.28
CA SER A 60 -15.80 5.21 -6.32
C SER A 60 -16.04 6.44 -5.42
N LYS A 61 -15.30 6.55 -4.31
CA LYS A 61 -15.41 7.65 -3.33
C LYS A 61 -14.23 8.61 -3.42
N TYR A 62 -13.78 8.95 -4.63
CA TYR A 62 -12.71 9.94 -4.79
C TYR A 62 -13.24 11.35 -4.51
N PRO A 63 -12.46 12.18 -3.79
CA PRO A 63 -12.82 13.56 -3.60
C PRO A 63 -12.74 14.30 -4.95
N GLU A 64 -13.60 15.29 -5.12
CA GLU A 64 -13.56 16.14 -6.29
C GLU A 64 -12.41 17.17 -6.22
N TYR A 65 -11.75 17.41 -7.34
CA TYR A 65 -10.73 18.47 -7.42
C TYR A 65 -11.39 19.82 -7.74
N PRO A 66 -11.18 20.87 -6.92
CA PRO A 66 -11.68 22.20 -7.18
C PRO A 66 -10.86 22.82 -8.31
N VAL A 67 -11.54 23.21 -9.39
CA VAL A 67 -10.90 23.88 -10.53
C VAL A 67 -11.21 25.37 -10.53
N PRO A 68 -10.37 26.22 -11.17
CA PRO A 68 -10.64 27.63 -11.32
C PRO A 68 -12.02 27.90 -11.95
N SER A 69 -12.66 28.99 -11.53
CA SER A 69 -14.00 29.36 -12.00
C SER A 69 -14.08 29.42 -13.52
N GLY A 70 -15.09 28.75 -14.10
CA GLY A 70 -15.33 28.74 -15.55
C GLY A 70 -14.64 27.61 -16.31
N LYS A 71 -13.90 26.72 -15.63
CA LYS A 71 -13.29 25.53 -16.24
C LYS A 71 -13.95 24.25 -15.77
N THR A 72 -13.97 23.24 -16.64
CA THR A 72 -14.27 21.85 -16.26
C THR A 72 -12.99 21.16 -15.77
N ARG A 73 -13.12 20.04 -15.05
CA ARG A 73 -11.97 19.26 -14.57
C ARG A 73 -11.17 18.69 -15.74
N GLU A 74 -11.88 18.21 -16.73
CA GLU A 74 -11.38 17.66 -17.97
C GLU A 74 -10.61 18.74 -18.74
N GLY A 75 -11.21 19.93 -18.90
CA GLY A 75 -10.58 21.07 -19.56
C GLY A 75 -9.31 21.54 -18.82
N TYR A 76 -9.37 21.62 -17.49
CA TYR A 76 -8.21 22.01 -16.68
C TYR A 76 -7.06 20.99 -16.79
N LEU A 77 -7.37 19.68 -16.74
CA LEU A 77 -6.38 18.63 -16.94
C LEU A 77 -5.72 18.73 -18.33
N ARG A 78 -6.52 18.94 -19.39
CA ARG A 78 -6.01 19.11 -20.75
C ARG A 78 -5.04 20.27 -20.86
N GLU A 79 -5.42 21.44 -20.33
CA GLU A 79 -4.56 22.63 -20.34
C GLU A 79 -3.20 22.36 -19.66
N LEU A 80 -3.21 21.75 -18.48
CA LEU A 80 -2.00 21.38 -17.75
C LEU A 80 -1.13 20.41 -18.56
N CYS A 81 -1.76 19.41 -19.21
CA CYS A 81 -1.03 18.43 -20.02
C CYS A 81 -0.38 19.05 -21.26
N TYR A 82 -1.08 19.91 -21.99
CA TYR A 82 -0.49 20.60 -23.15
C TYR A 82 0.58 21.61 -22.74
N GLN A 83 0.46 22.23 -21.57
CA GLN A 83 1.54 23.04 -21.01
C GLN A 83 2.76 22.17 -20.70
N GLY A 84 2.60 21.09 -19.95
CA GLY A 84 3.67 20.15 -19.61
C GLY A 84 4.32 19.50 -20.84
N LEU A 85 3.54 19.21 -21.88
CA LEU A 85 4.04 18.68 -23.14
C LEU A 85 5.01 19.67 -23.81
N ARG A 86 4.66 20.96 -23.83
CA ARG A 86 5.53 22.02 -24.35
C ARG A 86 6.79 22.20 -23.51
N GLU A 87 6.67 22.10 -22.19
CA GLU A 87 7.81 22.20 -21.28
C GLU A 87 8.80 21.04 -21.44
N ARG A 88 8.32 19.81 -21.65
CA ARG A 88 9.16 18.60 -21.80
C ARG A 88 9.74 18.42 -23.20
N TYR A 89 8.95 18.70 -24.25
CA TYR A 89 9.32 18.39 -25.65
C TYR A 89 9.64 19.62 -26.51
N GLY A 90 9.41 20.84 -26.01
CA GLY A 90 9.72 22.08 -26.73
C GLY A 90 9.04 22.15 -28.11
N ALA A 91 9.82 22.40 -29.16
CA ALA A 91 9.31 22.51 -30.53
C ALA A 91 8.68 21.20 -31.06
N ARG A 92 9.06 20.04 -30.52
CA ARG A 92 8.45 18.76 -30.91
C ARG A 92 6.99 18.65 -30.44
N ALA A 93 6.60 19.34 -29.38
CA ALA A 93 5.26 19.27 -28.83
C ALA A 93 4.15 19.64 -29.84
N THR A 94 4.46 20.47 -30.84
CA THR A 94 3.52 20.89 -31.89
C THR A 94 3.80 20.26 -33.25
N ALA A 95 5.00 19.74 -33.47
CA ALA A 95 5.43 19.20 -34.75
C ALA A 95 5.26 17.68 -34.85
N ASP A 96 5.24 16.99 -33.71
CA ASP A 96 5.22 15.55 -33.62
C ASP A 96 3.80 15.04 -33.38
N ALA A 97 3.17 14.53 -34.43
CA ALA A 97 1.81 14.00 -34.38
C ALA A 97 1.69 12.77 -33.47
N GLU A 98 2.77 12.00 -33.27
CA GLU A 98 2.75 10.82 -32.41
C GLU A 98 2.53 11.23 -30.94
N LEU A 99 3.21 12.28 -30.48
CA LEU A 99 3.06 12.82 -29.12
C LEU A 99 1.63 13.29 -28.87
N LEU A 100 1.09 14.08 -29.80
CA LEU A 100 -0.25 14.64 -29.69
C LEU A 100 -1.32 13.53 -29.68
N ASN A 101 -1.22 12.58 -30.62
CA ASN A 101 -2.16 11.46 -30.70
C ASN A 101 -2.12 10.59 -29.45
N ARG A 102 -0.92 10.30 -28.91
CA ARG A 102 -0.77 9.54 -27.66
C ARG A 102 -1.39 10.28 -26.48
N LEU A 103 -1.09 11.57 -26.33
CA LEU A 103 -1.63 12.38 -25.24
C LEU A 103 -3.16 12.47 -25.29
N ASP A 104 -3.73 12.73 -26.48
CA ASP A 104 -5.17 12.85 -26.68
C ASP A 104 -5.91 11.53 -26.44
N TYR A 105 -5.31 10.41 -26.84
CA TYR A 105 -5.84 9.08 -26.53
C TYR A 105 -5.91 8.84 -25.01
N GLU A 106 -4.81 9.08 -24.29
CA GLU A 106 -4.76 8.87 -22.84
C GLU A 106 -5.74 9.78 -22.08
N LEU A 107 -5.82 11.06 -22.47
CA LEU A 107 -6.78 12.02 -21.92
C LEU A 107 -8.22 11.56 -22.16
N GLY A 108 -8.53 11.08 -23.36
CA GLY A 108 -9.87 10.54 -23.67
C GLY A 108 -10.23 9.31 -22.85
N VAL A 109 -9.27 8.44 -22.51
CA VAL A 109 -9.51 7.30 -21.61
C VAL A 109 -9.75 7.77 -20.18
N LEU A 110 -8.98 8.74 -19.67
CA LEU A 110 -9.14 9.29 -18.33
C LEU A 110 -10.52 9.98 -18.14
N GLU A 111 -10.96 10.72 -19.17
CA GLU A 111 -12.28 11.36 -19.20
C GLU A 111 -13.42 10.32 -19.15
N LYS A 112 -13.31 9.22 -19.92
CA LYS A 112 -14.30 8.15 -19.93
C LYS A 112 -14.36 7.34 -18.64
N THR A 113 -13.21 7.15 -17.99
CA THR A 113 -13.09 6.32 -16.78
C THR A 113 -13.40 7.09 -15.49
N GLY A 114 -13.45 8.43 -15.54
CA GLY A 114 -13.77 9.27 -14.39
C GLY A 114 -12.61 9.46 -13.41
N PHE A 115 -11.37 9.17 -13.81
CA PHE A 115 -10.17 9.32 -12.96
C PHE A 115 -9.49 10.69 -13.08
N VAL A 116 -10.12 11.66 -13.74
CA VAL A 116 -9.60 13.04 -13.91
C VAL A 116 -9.33 13.70 -12.56
N SER A 117 -10.29 13.68 -11.62
CA SER A 117 -10.12 14.26 -10.28
C SER A 117 -8.97 13.60 -9.53
N TYR A 118 -8.85 12.28 -9.63
CA TYR A 118 -7.77 11.53 -8.99
C TYR A 118 -6.40 11.99 -9.50
N LEU A 119 -6.25 12.13 -10.82
CA LEU A 119 -5.00 12.58 -11.43
C LEU A 119 -4.63 14.01 -11.05
N LEU A 120 -5.62 14.92 -11.01
CA LEU A 120 -5.42 16.30 -10.58
C LEU A 120 -4.98 16.39 -9.11
N ILE A 121 -5.55 15.56 -8.23
CA ILE A 121 -5.12 15.48 -6.83
C ILE A 121 -3.67 15.02 -6.74
N VAL A 122 -3.31 13.97 -7.49
CA VAL A 122 -1.94 13.44 -7.50
C VAL A 122 -0.94 14.46 -8.03
N TRP A 123 -1.29 15.13 -9.12
CA TRP A 123 -0.49 16.22 -9.67
C TRP A 123 -0.28 17.35 -8.65
N ASP A 124 -1.35 17.80 -7.98
CA ASP A 124 -1.33 18.96 -7.09
C ASP A 124 -0.34 18.82 -5.93
N PHE A 125 -0.36 17.70 -5.20
CA PHE A 125 0.56 17.52 -4.07
C PHE A 125 2.00 17.24 -4.52
N ILE A 126 2.21 16.63 -5.70
CA ILE A 126 3.55 16.45 -6.27
C ILE A 126 4.11 17.79 -6.74
N HIS A 127 3.30 18.59 -7.42
CA HIS A 127 3.64 19.91 -7.88
C HIS A 127 4.02 20.80 -6.70
N CYS A 128 3.19 20.85 -5.66
CA CYS A 128 3.48 21.58 -4.43
C CYS A 128 4.78 21.10 -3.75
N ALA A 129 5.02 19.78 -3.70
CA ALA A 129 6.26 19.23 -3.18
C ALA A 129 7.48 19.70 -3.98
N LYS A 130 7.41 19.65 -5.31
CA LYS A 130 8.47 20.13 -6.22
C LYS A 130 8.71 21.63 -6.06
N GLU A 131 7.67 22.46 -5.97
CA GLU A 131 7.78 23.91 -5.71
C GLU A 131 8.49 24.22 -4.37
N ARG A 132 8.20 23.44 -3.33
CA ARG A 132 8.86 23.52 -2.01
C ARG A 132 10.24 22.86 -1.97
N ARG A 133 10.78 22.48 -3.12
CA ARG A 133 12.07 21.79 -3.30
C ARG A 133 12.18 20.52 -2.45
N ILE A 134 11.07 19.81 -2.26
CA ILE A 134 11.05 18.49 -1.64
C ILE A 134 11.43 17.48 -2.73
N PRO A 135 12.47 16.65 -2.54
CA PRO A 135 12.82 15.62 -3.50
C PRO A 135 11.68 14.61 -3.65
N VAL A 136 11.25 14.42 -4.91
CA VAL A 136 10.26 13.42 -5.32
C VAL A 136 10.96 12.42 -6.23
N GLY A 137 10.73 11.13 -6.02
CA GLY A 137 11.27 10.08 -6.88
C GLY A 137 10.69 10.13 -8.30
N PRO A 138 11.30 9.44 -9.27
CA PRO A 138 10.91 9.50 -10.69
C PRO A 138 9.55 8.83 -11.00
N GLY A 139 8.86 8.31 -9.99
CA GLY A 139 7.64 7.51 -10.09
C GLY A 139 7.95 6.00 -10.17
N ARG A 140 7.09 5.17 -9.58
CA ARG A 140 7.21 3.70 -9.62
C ARG A 140 5.94 3.05 -10.18
N GLY A 141 6.07 1.78 -10.56
CA GLY A 141 4.95 0.96 -11.00
C GLY A 141 4.47 1.28 -12.41
N SER A 142 3.17 1.11 -12.66
CA SER A 142 2.59 1.26 -13.98
C SER A 142 2.43 2.72 -14.42
N ALA A 143 2.46 3.67 -13.48
CA ALA A 143 2.35 5.11 -13.76
C ALA A 143 3.37 5.58 -14.81
N ALA A 144 4.59 5.02 -14.83
CA ALA A 144 5.62 5.39 -15.81
C ALA A 144 5.22 5.12 -17.28
N GLY A 145 4.19 4.31 -17.55
CA GLY A 145 3.70 4.02 -18.89
C GLY A 145 2.75 5.07 -19.47
N SER A 146 2.37 6.09 -18.71
CA SER A 146 1.47 7.15 -19.15
C SER A 146 2.25 8.40 -19.56
N MET A 147 1.93 8.90 -20.75
CA MET A 147 2.40 10.21 -21.21
C MET A 147 1.81 11.33 -20.36
N VAL A 148 0.55 11.20 -19.93
CA VAL A 148 -0.11 12.19 -19.06
C VAL A 148 0.65 12.37 -17.76
N THR A 149 1.04 11.29 -17.08
CA THR A 149 1.81 11.40 -15.82
C THR A 149 3.20 12.00 -16.05
N TYR A 150 3.82 11.72 -17.19
CA TYR A 150 5.14 12.26 -17.53
C TYR A 150 5.10 13.78 -17.78
N VAL A 151 4.14 14.26 -18.58
CA VAL A 151 4.00 15.69 -18.89
C VAL A 151 3.56 16.51 -17.69
N LEU A 152 2.72 15.94 -16.80
CA LEU A 152 2.35 16.56 -15.53
C LEU A 152 3.49 16.58 -14.50
N GLY A 153 4.59 15.89 -14.77
CA GLY A 153 5.71 15.77 -13.84
C GLY A 153 5.43 14.89 -12.62
N ILE A 154 4.45 14.00 -12.71
CA ILE A 154 4.21 12.93 -11.74
C ILE A 154 5.31 11.87 -11.88
N THR A 155 5.65 11.53 -13.12
CA THR A 155 6.78 10.66 -13.46
C THR A 155 7.84 11.43 -14.24
N ASP A 156 9.10 11.00 -14.14
CA ASP A 156 10.24 11.62 -14.83
C ASP A 156 10.84 10.71 -15.93
N ILE A 157 10.12 9.64 -16.29
CA ILE A 157 10.49 8.68 -17.35
C ILE A 157 9.62 8.94 -18.59
N ASP A 158 10.25 9.15 -19.75
CA ASP A 158 9.56 9.29 -21.03
C ASP A 158 9.03 7.92 -21.52
N PRO A 159 7.70 7.71 -21.57
CA PRO A 159 7.13 6.43 -21.95
C PRO A 159 7.40 6.06 -23.41
N LEU A 160 7.47 7.02 -24.32
CA LEU A 160 7.68 6.72 -25.74
C LEU A 160 9.15 6.34 -26.01
N GLN A 161 10.09 7.02 -25.33
CA GLN A 161 11.50 6.68 -25.45
C GLN A 161 11.79 5.22 -25.04
N PHE A 162 11.10 4.72 -24.03
CA PHE A 162 11.29 3.36 -23.49
C PHE A 162 10.24 2.34 -23.93
N GLY A 163 9.34 2.70 -24.85
CA GLY A 163 8.30 1.80 -25.37
C GLY A 163 7.31 1.33 -24.30
N LEU A 164 7.01 2.18 -23.31
CA LEU A 164 6.09 1.87 -22.22
C LEU A 164 4.63 2.04 -22.67
N ILE A 165 3.80 1.09 -22.24
CA ILE A 165 2.42 0.91 -22.70
C ILE A 165 1.45 1.50 -21.68
N PHE A 166 0.53 2.35 -22.13
CA PHE A 166 -0.43 3.04 -21.28
C PHE A 166 -1.47 2.09 -20.68
N GLU A 167 -1.86 1.06 -21.42
CA GLU A 167 -2.89 0.09 -21.04
C GLU A 167 -2.48 -0.75 -19.81
N ARG A 168 -1.17 -0.79 -19.49
CA ARG A 168 -0.66 -1.36 -18.25
C ARG A 168 -0.96 -0.46 -17.03
N PHE A 169 -1.06 0.84 -17.25
CA PHE A 169 -1.46 1.83 -16.25
C PHE A 169 -2.97 1.89 -16.10
N LEU A 170 -3.68 2.12 -17.21
CA LEU A 170 -5.13 2.24 -17.23
C LEU A 170 -5.70 1.53 -18.45
N ASN A 171 -6.42 0.43 -18.21
CA ASN A 171 -7.05 -0.33 -19.27
C ASN A 171 -8.51 0.16 -19.46
N PRO A 172 -8.89 0.64 -20.66
CA PRO A 172 -10.26 1.10 -20.93
C PRO A 172 -11.32 0.00 -20.79
N ASP A 173 -10.96 -1.26 -21.07
CA ASP A 173 -11.88 -2.41 -20.99
C ASP A 173 -12.04 -2.94 -19.56
N ARG A 174 -11.15 -2.53 -18.65
CA ARG A 174 -11.16 -2.91 -17.24
C ARG A 174 -10.94 -1.69 -16.36
N VAL A 175 -12.02 -0.96 -16.11
CA VAL A 175 -12.04 0.22 -15.24
C VAL A 175 -11.74 -0.21 -13.80
N SER A 176 -10.49 -0.02 -13.40
CA SER A 176 -10.03 -0.18 -12.02
C SER A 176 -9.20 1.04 -11.63
N PRO A 177 -9.22 1.45 -10.36
CA PRO A 177 -8.43 2.58 -9.91
C PRO A 177 -6.95 2.47 -10.32
N PRO A 178 -6.38 3.49 -10.97
CA PRO A 178 -4.97 3.51 -11.29
C PRO A 178 -4.15 3.68 -10.01
N ASP A 179 -3.19 2.79 -9.77
CA ASP A 179 -2.30 2.87 -8.61
C ASP A 179 -1.11 3.77 -8.96
N ILE A 180 -1.11 5.02 -8.45
CA ILE A 180 0.01 5.94 -8.62
C ILE A 180 0.77 6.02 -7.31
N ASP A 181 1.94 5.42 -7.38
CA ASP A 181 2.82 5.24 -6.26
C ASP A 181 3.95 6.27 -6.36
N VAL A 182 4.01 7.20 -5.40
CA VAL A 182 4.99 8.29 -5.38
C VAL A 182 5.95 8.13 -4.21
N ASP A 183 7.24 8.34 -4.48
CA ASP A 183 8.30 8.33 -3.47
C ASP A 183 8.63 9.77 -3.05
N PHE A 184 8.63 10.03 -1.75
CA PHE A 184 9.06 11.31 -1.17
C PHE A 184 10.25 11.08 -0.25
N CYS A 185 11.12 12.08 -0.13
CA CYS A 185 12.18 12.09 0.88
C CYS A 185 11.58 11.89 2.30
N GLU A 186 12.06 10.87 3.03
CA GLU A 186 11.52 10.48 4.34
C GLU A 186 11.45 11.65 5.32
N ALA A 187 12.51 12.46 5.40
CA ALA A 187 12.61 13.58 6.33
C ALA A 187 11.56 14.69 6.09
N ARG A 188 11.11 14.87 4.84
CA ARG A 188 10.21 15.96 4.44
C ARG A 188 8.83 15.49 3.98
N ARG A 189 8.57 14.18 4.01
CA ARG A 189 7.26 13.59 3.68
C ARG A 189 6.13 14.14 4.55
N GLY A 190 6.42 14.46 5.82
CA GLY A 190 5.45 15.05 6.73
C GLY A 190 4.88 16.38 6.24
N GLU A 191 5.68 17.21 5.57
CA GLU A 191 5.24 18.51 5.01
C GLU A 191 4.20 18.33 3.90
N VAL A 192 4.35 17.30 3.06
CA VAL A 192 3.41 16.98 1.99
C VAL A 192 2.10 16.43 2.56
N LEU A 193 2.20 15.56 3.57
CA LEU A 193 1.01 15.04 4.26
C LEU A 193 0.22 16.17 4.93
N GLU A 194 0.91 17.13 5.54
CA GLU A 194 0.27 18.29 6.16
C GLU A 194 -0.38 19.20 5.12
N TYR A 195 0.26 19.43 3.96
CA TYR A 195 -0.35 20.12 2.83
C TYR A 195 -1.66 19.45 2.39
N VAL A 196 -1.64 18.12 2.19
CA VAL A 196 -2.84 17.36 1.79
C VAL A 196 -3.95 17.50 2.84
N ARG A 197 -3.62 17.46 4.14
CA ARG A 197 -4.59 17.65 5.23
C ARG A 197 -5.22 19.04 5.22
N GLN A 198 -4.42 20.08 5.01
CA GLN A 198 -4.88 21.47 4.99
C GLN A 198 -5.72 21.80 3.75
N CYS A 199 -5.34 21.28 2.59
CA CYS A 199 -6.08 21.48 1.34
C CYS A 199 -7.35 20.63 1.26
N ARG A 200 -7.47 19.57 2.08
CA ARG A 200 -8.60 18.64 2.08
C ARG A 200 -9.16 18.38 3.48
N PRO A 201 -9.67 19.40 4.17
CA PRO A 201 -10.36 19.19 5.44
C PRO A 201 -11.66 18.44 5.14
N SER A 202 -11.77 17.21 5.66
CA SER A 202 -12.90 16.25 5.54
C SER A 202 -12.96 15.34 4.29
N ASN A 203 -12.27 14.19 4.37
CA ASN A 203 -12.89 12.85 4.32
C ASN A 203 -11.81 11.75 4.46
N GLY A 204 -11.37 11.47 5.68
CA GLY A 204 -10.97 10.14 6.18
C GLY A 204 -9.93 9.28 5.45
N LEU A 205 -9.29 9.74 4.36
CA LEU A 205 -8.21 9.02 3.69
C LEU A 205 -6.91 9.36 4.37
N GLU A 206 -6.67 8.71 5.50
CA GLU A 206 -5.32 8.56 6.01
C GLU A 206 -4.51 7.82 4.92
N LEU A 207 -3.57 8.51 4.27
CA LEU A 207 -2.57 7.96 3.36
C LEU A 207 -1.62 7.02 4.14
N SER A 208 -2.15 5.92 4.66
CA SER A 208 -1.49 5.00 5.60
C SER A 208 -0.80 3.81 4.92
N ARG A 209 -0.47 3.91 3.63
CA ARG A 209 0.35 2.90 2.93
C ARG A 209 1.55 3.48 2.20
N CYS A 210 2.51 4.00 2.96
CA CYS A 210 3.91 3.75 2.61
C CYS A 210 4.42 2.70 3.58
N ARG A 211 4.62 1.47 3.10
CA ARG A 211 5.08 0.35 3.91
C ARG A 211 6.53 0.58 4.34
N SER A 212 6.78 0.75 5.64
CA SER A 212 8.08 0.41 6.21
C SER A 212 8.17 -1.12 6.29
N HIS A 213 9.19 -1.72 5.68
CA HIS A 213 9.47 -3.15 5.82
C HIS A 213 9.77 -3.50 7.29
N ARG A 214 8.89 -4.27 7.93
CA ARG A 214 9.24 -5.13 9.07
C ARG A 214 8.72 -6.52 8.79
N LYS A 215 9.63 -7.42 8.44
CA LYS A 215 9.48 -8.87 8.61
C LYS A 215 10.44 -9.29 9.73
N ASP A 216 10.13 -10.41 10.37
CA ASP A 216 10.91 -11.15 11.39
C ASP A 216 10.62 -10.88 12.86
N ASP A 217 9.40 -11.27 13.29
CA ASP A 217 9.13 -11.58 14.71
C ASP A 217 9.05 -13.10 15.00
N SER A 218 8.89 -13.95 13.97
CA SER A 218 8.78 -15.41 14.15
C SER A 218 10.10 -16.08 14.55
N GLU A 219 11.24 -15.55 14.11
CA GLU A 219 12.57 -16.14 14.37
C GLU A 219 13.06 -15.92 15.81
N ARG A 220 12.51 -14.92 16.54
CA ARG A 220 12.92 -14.62 17.93
C ARG A 220 12.55 -15.71 18.93
N THR A 221 11.44 -16.41 18.71
CA THR A 221 10.94 -17.44 19.63
C THR A 221 11.77 -18.72 19.59
N GLU A 222 12.31 -19.10 18.42
CA GLU A 222 13.17 -20.29 18.31
C GLU A 222 14.61 -20.03 18.75
N HIS A 223 15.13 -18.82 18.52
CA HIS A 223 16.52 -18.49 18.88
C HIS A 223 16.77 -18.52 20.39
N TYR A 224 15.76 -18.20 21.21
CA TYR A 224 15.86 -18.29 22.67
C TYR A 224 15.85 -19.74 23.20
N ALA A 225 15.26 -20.69 22.46
CA ALA A 225 15.25 -22.10 22.85
C ALA A 225 16.63 -22.78 22.68
N ARG A 226 17.51 -22.23 21.82
CA ARG A 226 18.87 -22.76 21.63
C ARG A 226 19.90 -22.21 22.63
N PHE A 227 19.64 -21.05 23.24
CA PHE A 227 20.60 -20.41 24.16
C PHE A 227 20.50 -20.84 25.63
N SER A 228 19.41 -21.50 26.04
CA SER A 228 19.24 -21.99 27.42
C SER A 228 19.74 -23.43 27.66
N GLY A 229 20.29 -24.11 26.65
CA GLY A 229 20.65 -25.54 26.69
C GLY A 229 22.11 -25.92 27.00
N ARG A 230 23.02 -24.98 27.33
CA ARG A 230 24.42 -25.32 27.70
C ARG A 230 24.84 -24.68 29.01
N LYS A 231 24.44 -25.28 30.14
CA LYS A 231 25.21 -25.20 31.38
C LYS A 231 26.29 -26.28 31.36
N LYS A 232 27.55 -25.82 31.37
CA LYS A 232 28.77 -26.61 31.54
C LYS A 232 28.73 -27.37 32.87
N SER A 233 28.91 -28.68 32.84
CA SER A 233 29.53 -29.44 33.93
C SER A 233 31.06 -29.42 33.74
N GLY A 234 31.81 -29.14 34.80
CA GLY A 234 33.26 -29.42 34.89
C GLY A 234 33.50 -30.92 34.78
N ILE A 235 34.65 -31.43 34.37
CA ILE A 235 36.04 -31.38 34.89
C ILE A 235 36.85 -32.07 33.76
N GLU A 236 38.03 -31.65 33.30
CA GLU A 236 39.33 -31.97 33.89
C GLU A 236 40.47 -31.32 33.08
N LYS A 237 41.61 -31.13 33.76
CA LYS A 237 42.84 -30.48 33.29
C LYS A 237 43.64 -31.39 32.35
N GLY A 238 44.38 -30.79 31.40
CA GLY A 238 45.65 -31.38 30.94
C GLY A 238 46.08 -31.07 29.51
N GLY A 239 46.94 -30.07 29.35
CA GLY A 239 48.16 -30.16 28.51
C GLY A 239 48.05 -29.99 26.99
N GLY A 240 48.90 -29.09 26.46
CA GLY A 240 49.63 -29.37 25.22
C GLY A 240 49.28 -28.53 23.99
N TYR A 241 50.03 -27.44 23.81
CA TYR A 241 50.26 -26.80 22.51
C TYR A 241 50.74 -27.81 21.44
N ARG A 242 50.22 -27.72 20.21
CA ARG A 242 51.01 -27.54 18.98
C ARG A 242 50.14 -27.34 17.72
N ALA A 243 50.65 -26.45 16.87
CA ALA A 243 50.18 -26.14 15.52
C ALA A 243 50.47 -27.28 14.52
N GLY A 244 49.67 -27.39 13.46
CA GLY A 244 49.93 -28.27 12.32
C GLY A 244 48.78 -28.26 11.31
N ASP A 245 49.10 -27.84 10.09
CA ASP A 245 48.26 -27.56 8.92
C ASP A 245 47.80 -28.88 8.18
N PRO A 246 47.30 -28.89 6.91
CA PRO A 246 45.96 -29.37 6.56
C PRO A 246 45.90 -30.66 5.67
N ALA A 247 44.67 -31.07 5.32
CA ALA A 247 44.24 -31.84 4.14
C ALA A 247 43.95 -33.36 4.23
N ALA A 248 42.91 -33.73 3.44
CA ALA A 248 42.53 -35.03 2.85
C ALA A 248 41.85 -36.09 3.75
N PHE A 249 40.53 -36.30 3.55
CA PHE A 249 39.95 -37.31 2.65
C PHE A 249 38.46 -36.99 2.41
#